data_AF-A0A9E5IB48-F1
#
_entry.id   AF-A0A9E5IB48-F1
#
_cell.length_a   1.000
_cell.length_b   1.000
_cell.length_c   1.000
_cell.angle_alpha   90.00
_cell.angle_beta   90.00
_cell.angle_gamma   90.00
#
_symmetry.space_group_name_H-M   'P 1'
#
loop_
_entity.id
_entity.type
_entity.pdbx_description
1 polymer ?
#
loop_
_entity_poly.entity_id
_entity_poly.type
_entity_poly.pdbx_seq_one_letter_code
_entity_poly.pdbx_strand_id
1 'polypeptide(L)'
;ATNMFGSKFPDLFGDLGTTMFTLFQVMTLESWSEGVARPVMEIFPHAWLFFVIFIFIATFVIINLFIAVIVDSLNTSKQAGQAKPEDLVLAELRILRDELAELRHQVGSGR
;
A
#
# COMPACT_ATOMS: atom_id res chain seq x y z
N ALA A 1 21.42 -4.66 -12.99
CA ALA A 1 21.82 -6.04 -12.63
C ALA A 1 22.32 -6.82 -13.85
N THR A 2 21.50 -7.08 -14.88
CA THR A 2 21.93 -7.83 -16.09
C THR A 2 23.18 -7.26 -16.76
N ASN A 3 23.16 -5.96 -17.10
CA ASN A 3 24.33 -5.28 -17.68
C ASN A 3 25.49 -5.09 -16.69
N MET A 4 25.24 -5.14 -15.39
CA MET A 4 26.24 -4.84 -14.36
C MET A 4 27.02 -6.08 -13.91
N PHE A 5 26.33 -7.22 -13.77
CA PHE A 5 26.88 -8.45 -13.19
C PHE A 5 26.83 -9.64 -14.15
N GLY A 6 26.03 -9.58 -15.22
CA GLY A 6 25.75 -10.72 -16.10
C GLY A 6 26.96 -11.32 -16.81
N SER A 7 28.01 -10.52 -17.07
CA SER A 7 29.25 -11.03 -17.68
C SER A 7 30.08 -11.91 -16.75
N LYS A 8 29.91 -11.75 -15.43
CA LYS A 8 30.67 -12.47 -14.40
C LYS A 8 29.83 -13.48 -13.62
N PHE A 9 28.51 -13.29 -13.61
CA PHE A 9 27.54 -14.12 -12.92
C PHE A 9 26.38 -14.45 -13.88
N PRO A 10 26.61 -15.23 -14.95
CA PRO A 10 25.60 -15.54 -15.95
C PRO A 10 24.41 -16.33 -15.38
N ASP A 11 24.65 -17.20 -14.40
CA ASP A 11 23.60 -18.01 -13.75
C ASP A 11 22.65 -17.18 -12.87
N LEU A 12 23.04 -15.96 -12.49
CA LEU A 12 22.24 -15.05 -11.67
C LEU A 12 21.75 -13.84 -12.45
N PHE A 13 22.55 -13.35 -13.40
CA PHE A 13 22.33 -12.08 -14.07
C PHE A 13 22.57 -12.13 -15.58
N GLY A 14 22.67 -13.30 -16.21
CA GLY A 14 23.05 -13.45 -17.63
C GLY A 14 22.04 -12.86 -18.60
N ASP A 15 20.75 -13.02 -18.31
CA ASP A 15 19.64 -12.46 -19.09
C ASP A 15 18.60 -11.79 -18.17
N LEU A 16 17.59 -11.18 -18.78
CA LEU A 16 16.54 -10.44 -18.07
C LEU A 16 15.72 -11.35 -17.15
N GLY A 17 15.34 -12.55 -17.60
CA GLY A 17 14.52 -13.49 -16.83
C GLY A 17 15.26 -14.01 -15.61
N THR A 18 16.50 -14.47 -15.81
CA THR A 18 17.37 -14.94 -14.72
C THR A 18 17.63 -13.83 -13.70
N THR A 19 17.91 -12.61 -14.19
CA THR A 19 18.06 -11.42 -13.34
C THR A 19 16.80 -11.14 -12.52
N MET A 20 15.62 -11.17 -13.13
CA MET A 20 14.36 -10.93 -12.43
C MET A 20 14.11 -11.98 -11.35
N PHE A 21 14.40 -13.25 -11.63
CA PHE A 21 14.26 -14.33 -10.66
C PHE A 21 15.21 -14.14 -9.46
N THR A 22 16.48 -13.82 -9.69
CA THR A 22 17.44 -13.53 -8.62
C THR A 22 17.04 -12.29 -7.81
N LEU A 23 16.56 -11.23 -8.46
CA LEU A 23 16.09 -10.03 -7.74
C LEU A 23 14.81 -10.31 -6.93
N PHE A 24 13.92 -11.18 -7.41
CA PHE A 24 12.78 -11.65 -6.64
C PHE A 24 13.22 -12.43 -5.39
N GLN A 25 14.21 -13.32 -5.53
CA GLN A 25 14.81 -14.04 -4.40
C GLN A 25 15.45 -13.09 -3.38
N VAL A 26 16.21 -12.09 -3.84
CA VAL A 26 16.79 -11.06 -2.96
C VAL A 26 15.69 -10.26 -2.25
N MET A 27 14.58 -9.95 -2.93
CA MET A 27 13.43 -9.23 -2.36
C MET A 27 12.77 -10.00 -1.21
N THR A 28 12.77 -11.33 -1.24
CA THR A 28 12.25 -12.17 -0.14
C THR A 28 13.27 -12.40 0.98
N LEU A 29 14.46 -11.79 0.88
CA LEU A 29 15.61 -11.96 1.77
C LEU A 29 16.13 -13.40 1.85
N GLU A 30 15.77 -14.24 0.89
CA GLU A 30 16.21 -15.62 0.84
C GLU A 30 17.65 -15.66 0.31
N SER A 31 18.57 -16.15 1.14
CA SER A 31 20.00 -16.31 0.81
C SER A 31 20.68 -15.09 0.14
N TRP A 32 20.14 -13.88 0.33
CA TRP A 32 20.55 -12.70 -0.44
C TRP A 32 22.00 -12.28 -0.19
N SER A 33 22.51 -12.50 1.02
CA SER A 33 23.90 -12.18 1.40
C SER A 33 24.84 -13.29 0.95
N GLU A 34 24.70 -14.50 1.51
CA GLU A 34 25.64 -15.60 1.25
C GLU A 34 25.54 -16.17 -0.17
N GLY A 35 24.32 -16.25 -0.73
CA GLY A 35 24.07 -16.85 -2.04
C GLY A 35 24.20 -15.89 -3.22
N VAL A 36 24.12 -14.57 -2.98
CA VAL A 36 24.14 -13.57 -4.06
C VAL A 36 25.15 -12.46 -3.80
N ALA A 37 24.96 -11.63 -2.77
CA ALA A 37 25.75 -10.40 -2.61
C ALA A 37 27.22 -10.66 -2.30
N ARG A 38 27.56 -11.64 -1.45
CA ARG A 38 28.94 -11.97 -1.10
C ARG A 38 29.74 -12.52 -2.28
N PRO A 39 29.27 -13.53 -3.04
CA PRO A 39 29.94 -13.96 -4.26
C PRO A 39 30.14 -12.79 -5.24
N VAL A 40 29.12 -11.94 -5.41
CA VAL A 40 29.24 -10.77 -6.30
C VAL A 40 30.29 -9.78 -5.79
N MET A 41 30.43 -9.61 -4.47
CA MET A 41 31.42 -8.72 -3.87
C MET A 41 32.87 -9.17 -4.05
N GLU A 42 33.13 -10.46 -4.27
CA GLU A 42 34.47 -10.96 -4.56
C GLU A 42 35.04 -10.34 -5.86
N ILE A 43 34.16 -9.99 -6.80
CA ILE A 43 34.52 -9.36 -8.08
C ILE A 43 34.18 -7.86 -8.08
N PHE A 44 33.09 -7.48 -7.42
CA PHE A 44 32.57 -6.11 -7.38
C PHE A 44 32.45 -5.65 -5.91
N PRO A 45 33.52 -5.14 -5.27
CA PRO A 45 33.54 -4.85 -3.82
C PRO A 45 32.43 -3.90 -3.33
N HIS A 46 31.91 -3.02 -4.19
CA HIS A 46 30.84 -2.08 -3.87
C HIS A 46 29.43 -2.58 -4.21
N ALA A 47 29.27 -3.84 -4.65
CA ALA A 47 27.97 -4.40 -5.03
C ALA A 47 26.97 -4.48 -3.87
N TRP A 48 27.45 -4.51 -2.61
CA TRP A 48 26.58 -4.46 -1.43
C TRP A 48 25.65 -3.24 -1.46
N LEU A 49 26.11 -2.11 -1.98
CA LEU A 49 25.30 -0.89 -2.03
C LEU A 49 24.07 -1.08 -2.92
N PHE A 50 24.24 -1.75 -4.07
CA PHE A 50 23.14 -2.07 -4.98
C PHE A 50 22.11 -2.97 -4.30
N PHE A 51 22.54 -4.07 -3.69
CA PHE A 51 21.64 -5.03 -3.06
C PHE A 51 20.94 -4.46 -1.83
N VAL A 52 21.66 -3.73 -0.97
CA VAL A 52 21.08 -3.10 0.22
C VAL A 52 20.05 -2.04 -0.16
N ILE A 53 20.35 -1.14 -1.11
CA ILE A 53 19.38 -0.15 -1.58
C ILE A 53 18.16 -0.82 -2.21
N PHE A 54 18.38 -1.86 -3.02
CA PHE A 54 17.28 -2.63 -3.62
C PHE A 54 16.38 -3.25 -2.56
N ILE A 55 16.95 -3.87 -1.51
CA ILE A 55 16.21 -4.43 -0.38
C ILE A 55 15.39 -3.34 0.31
N PHE A 56 15.99 -2.20 0.66
CA PHE A 56 15.26 -1.11 1.32
C PHE A 56 14.07 -0.63 0.49
N ILE A 57 14.26 -0.41 -0.82
CA ILE A 57 13.20 0.03 -1.71
C ILE A 57 12.11 -1.04 -1.83
N ALA A 58 12.49 -2.30 -2.06
CA ALA A 58 11.54 -3.39 -2.25
C ALA A 58 10.71 -3.64 -0.98
N THR A 59 11.37 -3.70 0.18
CA THR A 59 10.69 -3.83 1.48
C THR A 59 9.77 -2.64 1.76
N PHE A 60 10.21 -1.42 1.48
CA PHE A 60 9.37 -0.22 1.63
C PHE A 60 8.13 -0.27 0.74
N VAL A 61 8.28 -0.65 -0.53
CA VAL A 61 7.16 -0.80 -1.47
C VAL A 61 6.18 -1.87 -1.00
N ILE A 62 6.67 -3.04 -0.58
CA ILE A 62 5.82 -4.14 -0.09
C ILE A 62 5.05 -3.70 1.17
N ILE A 63 5.71 -3.08 2.13
CA ILE A 63 5.07 -2.59 3.36
C ILE A 63 4.01 -1.54 3.03
N ASN A 64 4.32 -0.57 2.18
CA ASN A 64 3.36 0.47 1.81
C ASN A 64 2.16 -0.09 1.05
N LEU A 65 2.37 -1.07 0.17
CA LEU A 65 1.29 -1.78 -0.51
C LEU A 65 0.41 -2.51 0.51
N PHE A 66 1.01 -3.20 1.46
CA PHE A 66 0.28 -3.92 2.51
C PHE A 66 -0.54 -2.97 3.40
N ILE A 67 0.06 -1.84 3.81
CA ILE A 67 -0.65 -0.79 4.56
C ILE A 67 -1.82 -0.24 3.74
N ALA A 68 -1.60 0.08 2.46
CA ALA A 68 -2.67 0.60 1.60
C ALA A 68 -3.86 -0.37 1.51
N VAL A 69 -3.59 -1.66 1.30
CA VAL A 69 -4.62 -2.71 1.23
C VAL A 69 -5.36 -2.87 2.58
N ILE A 70 -4.63 -2.86 3.70
CA ILE A 70 -5.24 -2.94 5.03
C ILE A 70 -6.12 -1.73 5.31
N VAL A 71 -5.63 -0.52 5.02
CA VAL A 71 -6.38 0.72 5.23
C VAL A 71 -7.65 0.73 4.40
N ASP A 72 -7.57 0.30 3.14
CA ASP A 72 -8.74 0.18 2.26
C ASP A 72 -9.77 -0.82 2.81
N SER A 73 -9.31 -1.98 3.30
CA SER A 73 -10.17 -2.98 3.95
C SER A 73 -10.85 -2.43 5.21
N LEU A 74 -10.10 -1.76 6.08
CA LEU A 74 -10.63 -1.15 7.31
C LEU A 74 -11.63 -0.03 7.01
N ASN A 75 -11.39 0.77 5.98
CA ASN A 75 -12.31 1.83 5.55
C ASN A 75 -13.60 1.24 4.97
N THR A 76 -13.50 0.17 4.18
CA THR A 76 -14.67 -0.55 3.65
C THR A 76 -15.55 -1.11 4.76
N SER A 77 -14.95 -1.71 5.80
CA SER A 77 -15.71 -2.20 6.96
C SER A 77 -16.36 -1.07 7.79
N LYS A 78 -15.71 0.09 7.90
CA LYS A 78 -16.29 1.26 8.60
C LYS A 78 -17.44 1.90 7.83
N GLN A 79 -17.35 1.98 6.50
CA GLN A 79 -18.42 2.54 5.66
C GLN A 79 -19.70 1.69 5.68
N ALA A 80 -19.59 0.37 5.86
CA ALA A 80 -20.75 -0.51 5.96
C ALA A 80 -21.56 -0.34 7.27
N GLY A 81 -21.01 0.32 8.30
CA GLY A 81 -21.65 0.47 9.61
C GLY A 81 -21.88 1.92 10.07
N GLN A 82 -21.40 2.92 9.34
CA GLN A 82 -21.53 4.33 9.70
C GLN A 82 -22.38 5.06 8.67
N ALA A 83 -23.65 5.34 9.00
CA ALA A 83 -24.38 6.40 8.34
C ALA A 83 -23.52 7.67 8.41
N LYS A 84 -23.30 8.35 7.28
CA LYS A 84 -22.45 9.54 7.28
C LYS A 84 -23.05 10.55 8.26
N PRO A 85 -22.23 11.25 9.07
CA PRO A 85 -22.75 12.25 10.01
C PRO A 85 -23.65 13.29 9.34
N GLU A 86 -23.35 13.63 8.08
CA GLU A 86 -24.15 14.51 7.24
C GLU A 86 -25.56 13.97 6.99
N ASP A 87 -25.72 12.66 6.74
CA ASP A 87 -27.01 12.02 6.51
C ASP A 87 -27.87 12.01 7.78
N LEU A 88 -27.25 11.83 8.95
CA LEU A 88 -27.92 11.90 10.25
C LEU A 88 -28.42 13.32 10.55
N VAL A 89 -27.56 14.33 10.32
CA VAL A 89 -27.92 15.75 10.53
C VAL A 89 -29.01 16.18 9.55
N LEU A 90 -28.95 15.75 8.28
CA LEU A 90 -30.00 16.00 7.30
C LEU A 90 -31.34 15.35 7.67
N ALA A 91 -31.29 14.13 8.23
CA ALA A 91 -32.49 13.45 8.72
C ALA A 91 -33.13 14.22 9.90
N GLU A 92 -32.32 14.69 10.85
CA GLU A 92 -32.80 15.44 12.01
C GLU A 92 -33.34 16.83 11.63
N LEU A 93 -32.68 17.52 10.71
CA LEU A 93 -33.19 18.79 10.16
C LEU A 93 -34.52 18.62 9.45
N ARG A 94 -34.76 17.52 8.74
CA ARG A 94 -36.05 17.24 8.10
C ARG A 94 -37.16 17.11 9.13
N ILE A 95 -36.93 16.33 10.19
CA ILE A 95 -37.90 16.13 11.29
C ILE A 95 -38.26 17.48 11.93
N LEU A 96 -37.26 18.28 12.31
CA LEU A 96 -37.49 19.59 12.91
C LEU A 96 -38.27 20.54 11.98
N ARG A 97 -38.03 20.46 10.67
CA ARG A 97 -38.72 21.30 9.69
C ARG A 97 -40.20 20.94 9.54
N ASP A 98 -40.53 19.65 9.61
CA ASP A 98 -41.90 19.16 9.58
C ASP A 98 -42.65 19.53 10.87
N GLU A 99 -42.02 19.39 12.05
CA GLU A 99 -42.60 19.83 13.33
C GLU A 99 -42.90 21.35 13.35
N LEU A 100 -42.00 22.15 12.80
CA LEU A 100 -42.21 23.60 12.66
C LEU A 100 -43.39 23.91 11.71
N ALA A 101 -43.55 23.14 10.63
CA ALA A 101 -44.67 23.32 9.71
C ALA A 101 -46.01 23.02 10.38
N GLU A 102 -46.07 21.95 11.18
CA GLU A 102 -47.23 21.55 11.99
C GLU A 102 -47.60 22.65 13.01
N LEU A 103 -46.62 23.13 13.78
CA LEU A 103 -46.83 24.21 14.75
C LEU A 103 -47.32 25.50 14.09
N ARG A 104 -46.73 25.85 12.94
CA ARG A 104 -47.14 27.05 12.19
C ARG A 104 -48.58 26.94 11.68
N HIS A 105 -49.02 25.73 11.31
CA HIS A 105 -50.40 25.47 10.93
C HIS A 105 -51.36 25.61 12.13
N GLN A 106 -51.00 25.09 13.30
CA GLN A 106 -51.80 25.22 14.52
C GLN A 106 -51.95 26.68 15.00
N VAL A 107 -50.86 27.44 14.98
CA VAL A 107 -50.88 28.87 15.35
C VAL A 107 -51.66 29.69 14.32
N GLY A 108 -51.66 29.29 13.05
CA GLY A 108 -52.46 29.93 11.99
C GLY A 108 -53.96 29.60 12.04
N SER A 109 -54.33 28.43 12.56
CA SER A 109 -55.73 27.99 12.71
C SER A 109 -56.39 28.43 14.01
N GLY A 110 -55.62 28.94 14.98
CA GLY A 110 -56.10 29.44 16.28
C GLY A 110 -56.46 30.92 16.32
N ARG A 111 -56.58 31.59 15.17
CA ARG A 111 -56.96 33.01 15.04
C ARG A 111 -58.24 33.20 14.25
#